data_AF-A0A354Q460-F1
#
_entry.id   AF-A0A354Q460-F1
#
_cell.length_a   1.000
_cell.length_b   1.000
_cell.length_c   1.000
_cell.angle_alpha   90.00
_cell.angle_beta   90.00
_cell.angle_gamma   90.00
#
_symmetry.space_group_name_H-M   'P 1'
#
loop_
_entity.id
_entity.type
_entity.pdbx_description
1 polymer ?
#
loop_
_entity_poly.entity_id
_entity_poly.type
_entity_poly.pdbx_seq_one_letter_code
_entity_poly.pdbx_strand_id
1 'polypeptide(L)' 'METPIREAANLMSQNRIRHLPVLQDGKLCGVISAGDIFAWKLREQEFTLHQLEDYFFKT' A
#
# COMPACT_ATOMS: atom_id res chain seq x y z
N MET A 1 -0.61 -17.34 3.35
CA MET A 1 -0.37 -16.33 4.39
C MET A 1 -0.33 -14.99 3.68
N GLU A 2 -1.15 -14.03 4.09
CA GLU A 2 -1.19 -12.70 3.46
C GLU A 2 -0.05 -11.84 4.01
N THR A 3 0.67 -11.11 3.14
CA THR A 3 1.77 -10.23 3.55
C THR A 3 1.25 -8.78 3.63
N PRO A 4 1.35 -8.11 4.79
CA PRO A 4 0.96 -6.72 4.92
C PRO A 4 1.79 -5.81 4.00
N ILE A 5 1.17 -4.77 3.42
CA ILE A 5 1.86 -3.84 2.52
C ILE A 5 3.06 -3.13 3.17
N ARG A 6 3.01 -2.92 4.49
CA ARG A 6 4.12 -2.36 5.26
C ARG A 6 5.36 -3.25 5.23
N GLU A 7 5.17 -4.56 5.25
CA GLU A 7 6.26 -5.53 5.17
C GLU A 7 6.89 -5.52 3.78
N ALA A 8 6.08 -5.46 2.72
CA ALA A 8 6.56 -5.27 1.35
C ALA A 8 7.40 -3.99 1.20
N ALA A 9 6.95 -2.87 1.79
CA ALA A 9 7.71 -1.62 1.81
C ALA A 9 9.06 -1.75 2.53
N ASN A 10 9.07 -2.43 3.67
CA ASN A 10 10.29 -2.70 4.43
C ASN A 10 11.27 -3.56 3.63
N LEU A 11 10.80 -4.63 3.00
CA LEU A 11 11.63 -5.49 2.14
C LEU A 11 12.24 -4.72 0.97
N MET A 12 11.47 -3.87 0.30
CA MET A 12 11.96 -3.01 -0.77
C MET A 12 13.10 -2.10 -0.28
N SER A 13 12.90 -1.43 0.86
CA SER A 13 13.89 -0.52 1.45
C SER A 13 15.17 -1.24 1.89
N GLN A 14 15.03 -2.34 2.65
CA GLN A 14 16.16 -3.12 3.18
C GLN A 14 17.03 -3.70 2.08
N ASN A 15 16.41 -4.22 1.02
CA ASN A 15 17.12 -4.86 -0.10
C ASN A 15 17.46 -3.89 -1.24
N ARG A 16 17.10 -2.60 -1.11
CA ARG A 16 17.27 -1.58 -2.16
C ARG A 16 16.68 -1.98 -3.51
N ILE A 17 15.53 -2.65 -3.47
CA ILE A 17 14.77 -3.06 -4.66
C ILE A 17 13.47 -2.27 -4.76
N ARG A 18 12.97 -2.10 -5.98
CA ARG A 18 11.76 -1.29 -6.25
C ARG A 18 10.56 -2.12 -6.68
N HIS A 19 10.72 -3.42 -6.85
CA HIS A 19 9.68 -4.31 -7.34
C HIS A 19 9.68 -5.59 -6.51
N LEU A 20 8.48 -6.10 -6.23
CA LEU A 20 8.27 -7.39 -5.56
C LEU A 20 7.28 -8.22 -6.37
N PRO A 21 7.58 -9.50 -6.65
CA PRO A 21 6.61 -10.41 -7.23
C PRO A 21 5.52 -10.74 -6.22
N VAL A 22 4.29 -10.85 -6.70
CA VAL A 22 3.13 -11.30 -5.90
C VAL A 22 2.83 -12.74 -6.27
N LEU A 23 2.87 -13.61 -5.25
CA LEU A 23 2.59 -15.03 -5.39
C LEU A 23 1.26 -15.38 -4.71
N GLN A 24 0.45 -16.18 -5.38
CA GLN A 24 -0.71 -16.84 -4.79
C GLN A 24 -0.60 -18.34 -5.05
N ASP A 25 -0.64 -19.15 -3.99
CA ASP A 25 -0.51 -20.61 -4.07
C ASP A 25 0.72 -21.07 -4.88
N GLY A 26 1.84 -20.36 -4.69
CA GLY A 26 3.11 -20.63 -5.38
C GLY A 26 3.16 -20.17 -6.84
N LYS A 27 2.09 -19.57 -7.38
CA LYS A 27 2.04 -19.05 -8.75
C LYS A 27 2.25 -17.55 -8.78
N LEU A 28 2.99 -17.08 -9.79
CA LEU A 28 3.17 -15.65 -10.04
C LEU A 28 1.86 -15.03 -10.55
N CYS A 29 1.31 -14.12 -9.77
CA CYS A 29 0.06 -13.42 -10.07
C CYS A 29 0.31 -11.99 -10.57
N GLY A 30 1.49 -11.43 -10.30
CA GLY A 30 1.83 -10.09 -10.75
C GLY A 30 3.10 -9.56 -10.09
N VAL A 31 3.33 -8.27 -10.28
CA VAL A 31 4.45 -7.53 -9.68
C VAL A 31 3.89 -6.20 -9.16
N ILE A 32 4.29 -5.83 -7.95
CA ILE A 32 4.06 -4.50 -7.40
C ILE A 32 5.37 -3.72 -7.39
N SER A 33 5.25 -2.41 -7.52
CA SER A 33 6.34 -1.45 -7.46
C SER A 33 6.27 -0.61 -6.17
N ALA A 34 7.38 0.05 -5.83
CA ALA A 34 7.39 1.06 -4.78
C ALA A 34 6.37 2.19 -5.04
N GLY A 35 6.12 2.52 -6.31
CA GLY A 35 5.12 3.51 -6.71
C GLY A 35 3.69 3.10 -6.31
N ASP A 36 3.35 1.82 -6.41
CA ASP A 36 2.05 1.30 -6.00
C ASP A 36 1.84 1.44 -4.49
N ILE A 37 2.90 1.24 -3.69
CA ILE A 37 2.89 1.44 -2.24
C ILE A 37 2.67 2.92 -1.90
N PHE A 38 3.35 3.83 -2.60
CA PHE A 38 3.13 5.28 -2.42
C PHE A 38 1.70 5.69 -2.79
N ALA A 39 1.20 5.22 -3.93
CA ALA A 39 -0.16 5.52 -4.37
C ALA A 39 -1.22 4.98 -3.38
N TRP A 40 -0.99 3.80 -2.81
CA TRP A 40 -1.84 3.27 -1.74
C TRP A 40 -1.82 4.14 -0.49
N LYS A 41 -0.62 4.61 -0.08
CA LYS A 41 -0.48 5.45 1.11
C LYS A 41 -1.17 6.80 0.97
N LEU A 42 -1.09 7.42 -0.21
CA LEU A 42 -1.77 8.70 -0.48
C LEU A 42 -3.29 8.55 -0.36
N ARG A 43 -3.87 7.49 -0.96
CA ARG A 43 -5.31 7.21 -0.86
C ARG A 43 -5.79 6.99 0.58
N GLU A 44 -4.98 6.33 1.41
CA GLU A 44 -5.29 6.12 2.83
C GLU A 44 -5.37 7.46 3.60
N GLN A 45 -4.53 8.43 3.26
CA GLN A 45 -4.51 9.75 3.90
C GLN A 45 -5.64 10.67 3.41
N GLU A 46 -5.94 10.69 2.10
CA GLU A 46 -7.07 11.43 1.54
C GLU A 46 -8.40 11.02 2.20
N PHE A 47 -8.58 9.72 2.40
CA PHE A 47 -9.77 9.20 3.08
C PHE A 47 -9.91 9.74 4.51
N THR A 48 -8.80 9.83 5.25
CA THR A 48 -8.82 10.34 6.63
C THR A 48 -9.16 11.83 6.68
N LEU A 49 -8.65 12.62 5.73
CA LEU A 49 -8.98 14.04 5.61
C LEU A 49 -10.47 14.25 5.33
N HIS A 50 -11.03 13.51 4.37
CA HIS A 50 -12.46 13.61 4.06
C HIS A 50 -13.37 13.21 5.22
N GLN A 51 -13.00 12.18 6.01
CA GLN A 51 -13.78 11.81 7.19
C GLN A 51 -13.83 12.90 8.26
N LEU A 52 -12.76 13.68 8.41
CA LEU A 52 -12.74 14.83 9.31
C LEU A 52 -13.64 15.95 8.79
N GLU A 53 -13.57 16.27 7.49
CA GLU A 53 -14.45 17.27 6.85
C GLU A 53 -15.93 16.90 7.06
N ASP A 54 -16.32 15.65 6.79
CA ASP A 54 -17.68 15.17 6.97
C ASP A 54 -18.18 15.32 8.43
N TYR A 55 -17.31 15.17 9.43
CA TYR A 55 -17.66 15.39 10.83
C TYR A 55 -17.94 16.88 11.12
N PHE A 56 -17.17 17.80 10.54
CA PHE A 56 -17.35 19.24 10.77
C PHE A 56 -18.55 19.83 10.02
N PHE A 57 -18.90 19.31 8.85
CA PHE A 57 -19.95 19.87 7.99
C PHE A 57 -21.34 19.23 8.17
N LYS A 58 -21.50 18.22 9.04
CA LYS A 58 -22.78 17.53 9.29
C LYS A 58 -23.54 18.07 10.51
N THR A 59 -23.50 19.39 10.74
CA THR A 59 -24.35 20.07 11.75
C THR A 59 -25.72 20.41 11.16
#